data_AF-A0A8C2KHC2-F1
#
_entry.id   AF-A0A8C2KHC2-F1
#
_cell.length_a   1.000
_cell.length_b   1.000
_cell.length_c   1.000
_cell.angle_alpha   90.00
_cell.angle_beta   90.00
_cell.angle_gamma   90.00
#
_symmetry.space_group_name_H-M   'P 1'
#
loop_
_entity.id
_entity.type
_entity.pdbx_description
1 polymer ?
#
loop_
_entity_poly.entity_id
_entity_poly.type
_entity_poly.pdbx_seq_one_letter_code
_entity_poly.pdbx_strand_id
1 'polypeptide(L)'
;MLLWMFGAQETRIAEIYNQNKFMYNSNESFGDKLQMDNQTGSLTIRNIRTEHSGLYKLLILSNRENSYKRFSVNVYARLPVPVITANSSQCSSSSGSSSVSKIPSETRPHIWTSVNSVRHVQV
;
A
#
# COMPACT_ATOMS: atom_id res chain seq x y z
N MET A 1 -18.54 14.30 -15.34
CA MET A 1 -17.81 14.90 -14.19
C MET A 1 -17.30 13.77 -13.32
N LEU A 2 -16.11 13.92 -12.77
CA LEU A 2 -15.48 12.93 -11.88
C LEU A 2 -15.13 13.62 -10.57
N LEU A 3 -15.50 13.03 -9.44
CA LEU A 3 -15.21 13.57 -8.12
C LEU A 3 -14.58 12.49 -7.24
N TRP A 4 -13.37 12.74 -6.76
CA TRP A 4 -12.65 11.90 -5.83
C TRP A 4 -12.85 12.38 -4.39
N MET A 5 -13.12 11.41 -3.53
CA MET A 5 -13.36 11.61 -2.11
C MET A 5 -12.55 10.62 -1.28
N PHE A 6 -12.16 11.04 -0.07
CA PHE A 6 -11.36 10.25 0.86
C PHE A 6 -12.01 10.14 2.24
N GLY A 7 -11.89 8.96 2.83
CA GLY A 7 -12.31 8.68 4.19
C GLY A 7 -13.82 8.49 4.35
N ALA A 8 -14.23 8.23 5.60
CA ALA A 8 -15.64 8.00 5.95
C ALA A 8 -16.51 9.26 5.80
N GLN A 9 -15.89 10.45 5.88
CA GLN A 9 -16.55 11.73 5.71
C GLN A 9 -16.68 12.13 4.23
N GLU A 10 -16.21 11.29 3.31
CA GLU A 10 -16.21 11.54 1.86
C GLU A 10 -15.62 12.93 1.51
N THR A 11 -14.52 13.29 2.17
CA THR A 11 -13.87 14.59 1.97
C THR A 11 -13.37 14.69 0.53
N ARG A 12 -13.79 15.74 -0.20
CA ARG A 12 -13.39 15.96 -1.60
C ARG A 12 -11.89 16.25 -1.66
N ILE A 13 -11.20 15.55 -2.56
CA ILE A 13 -9.74 15.69 -2.74
C ILE A 13 -9.36 16.10 -4.16
N ALA A 14 -10.16 15.72 -5.17
CA ALA A 14 -9.96 16.11 -6.55
C ALA A 14 -11.26 16.05 -7.34
N GLU A 15 -11.41 16.89 -8.35
CA GLU A 15 -12.57 16.92 -9.25
C GLU A 15 -12.14 17.24 -10.67
N ILE A 16 -12.80 16.61 -11.65
CA ILE A 16 -12.80 17.03 -13.05
C ILE A 16 -14.21 17.41 -13.45
N TYR A 17 -14.36 18.68 -13.83
CA TYR A 17 -15.59 19.25 -14.37
C TYR A 17 -15.29 20.01 -15.66
N ASN A 18 -15.95 19.63 -16.76
CA ASN A 18 -15.79 20.27 -18.07
C ASN A 18 -14.32 20.45 -18.51
N GLN A 19 -13.51 19.37 -18.41
CA GLN A 19 -12.06 19.35 -18.70
C GLN A 19 -11.18 20.21 -17.77
N ASN A 20 -11.76 20.89 -16.79
CA ASN A 20 -11.03 21.58 -15.75
C ASN A 20 -10.80 20.66 -14.56
N LYS A 21 -9.55 20.64 -14.07
CA LYS A 21 -9.15 19.89 -12.89
C LYS A 21 -9.07 20.81 -11.68
N PHE A 22 -9.73 20.40 -10.60
CA PHE A 22 -9.67 21.06 -9.30
C PHE A 22 -9.07 20.08 -8.29
N MET A 23 -8.05 20.53 -7.56
CA MET A 23 -7.46 19.76 -6.47
C MET A 23 -7.78 20.46 -5.17
N TYR A 24 -8.33 19.74 -4.21
CA TYR A 24 -8.68 20.29 -2.92
C TYR A 24 -7.56 19.94 -1.94
N ASN A 25 -6.96 20.96 -1.33
CA ASN A 25 -6.06 20.75 -0.22
C ASN A 25 -6.90 20.45 1.02
N SER A 26 -7.40 19.22 1.12
CA SER A 26 -8.14 18.77 2.29
C SER A 26 -7.15 18.59 3.44
N ASN A 27 -6.99 19.63 4.24
CA ASN A 27 -6.35 19.64 5.57
C ASN A 27 -5.01 18.90 5.65
N GLU A 28 -3.96 19.52 5.09
CA GLU A 28 -2.52 19.25 5.33
C GLU A 28 -1.99 17.86 4.94
N SER A 29 -2.86 16.86 4.80
CA SER A 29 -2.52 15.45 4.62
C SER A 29 -2.03 15.15 3.20
N PHE A 30 -2.75 15.64 2.19
CA PHE A 30 -2.45 15.37 0.79
C PHE A 30 -1.54 16.43 0.14
N GLY A 31 -1.63 17.71 0.54
CA GLY A 31 -0.78 18.79 0.02
C GLY A 31 -0.67 18.81 -1.52
N ASP A 32 0.56 18.91 -2.02
CA ASP A 32 0.95 18.88 -3.44
C ASP A 32 1.18 17.47 -4.01
N LYS A 33 0.87 16.42 -3.23
CA LYS A 33 1.17 15.03 -3.59
C LYS A 33 0.16 14.43 -4.57
N LEU A 34 -1.01 15.03 -4.71
CA LEU A 34 -2.08 14.54 -5.58
C LEU A 34 -1.87 15.04 -7.02
N GLN A 35 -1.97 14.12 -7.97
CA GLN A 35 -2.04 14.43 -9.40
C GLN A 35 -3.21 13.68 -10.01
N MET A 36 -3.88 14.29 -10.98
CA MET A 36 -4.98 13.65 -11.68
C MET A 36 -4.78 13.83 -13.18
N ASP A 37 -5.02 12.75 -13.91
CA ASP A 37 -4.96 12.68 -15.36
C ASP A 37 -6.27 13.23 -15.97
N ASN A 38 -6.18 14.22 -16.86
CA ASN A 38 -7.36 14.92 -17.35
C ASN A 38 -8.17 14.12 -18.39
N GLN A 39 -7.57 13.09 -18.99
CA GLN A 39 -8.18 12.30 -20.06
C GLN A 39 -8.95 11.10 -19.49
N THR A 40 -8.36 10.43 -18.50
CA THR A 40 -8.90 9.22 -17.87
C THR A 40 -9.58 9.49 -16.54
N GLY A 41 -9.17 10.56 -15.84
CA GLY A 41 -9.63 10.87 -14.49
C GLY A 41 -8.97 10.03 -13.39
N SER A 42 -7.91 9.29 -13.72
CA SER A 42 -7.15 8.52 -12.73
C SER A 42 -6.48 9.43 -11.71
N LEU A 43 -6.59 9.06 -10.43
CA LEU A 43 -5.93 9.78 -9.33
C LEU A 43 -4.61 9.10 -9.00
N THR A 44 -3.56 9.90 -8.97
CA THR A 44 -2.20 9.52 -8.59
C THR A 44 -1.86 10.18 -7.27
N ILE A 45 -1.44 9.38 -6.29
CA ILE A 45 -0.97 9.85 -5.00
C ILE A 45 0.54 9.60 -4.92
N ARG A 46 1.33 10.66 -4.96
CA ARG A 46 2.80 10.59 -4.88
C ARG A 46 3.24 10.50 -3.42
N ASN A 47 4.42 9.90 -3.20
CA ASN A 47 5.03 9.80 -1.88
C ASN A 47 4.05 9.31 -0.80
N ILE A 48 3.41 8.17 -1.10
CA ILE A 48 2.34 7.64 -0.26
C ILE A 48 2.88 7.18 1.10
N ARG A 49 2.18 7.54 2.18
CA ARG A 49 2.52 7.20 3.56
C ARG A 49 1.38 6.39 4.18
N THR A 50 1.64 5.78 5.34
CA THR A 50 0.65 5.02 6.09
C THR A 50 -0.60 5.86 6.41
N GLU A 51 -0.44 7.17 6.61
CA GLU A 51 -1.52 8.15 6.83
C GLU A 51 -2.50 8.31 5.63
N HIS A 52 -2.06 7.99 4.41
CA HIS A 52 -2.92 8.03 3.23
C HIS A 52 -3.66 6.70 3.01
N SER A 53 -3.49 5.72 3.90
CA SER A 53 -4.30 4.50 3.88
C SER A 53 -5.74 4.84 4.19
N GLY A 54 -6.66 4.19 3.51
CA GLY A 54 -8.08 4.38 3.74
C GLY A 54 -8.92 4.09 2.53
N LEU A 55 -10.19 4.47 2.65
CA LEU A 55 -11.18 4.30 1.62
C LEU A 55 -11.20 5.52 0.70
N TYR A 56 -11.03 5.27 -0.59
CA TYR A 56 -11.20 6.25 -1.65
C TYR A 56 -12.50 5.95 -2.40
N LYS A 57 -13.21 6.99 -2.79
CA LYS A 57 -14.45 6.89 -3.58
C LYS A 57 -14.34 7.80 -4.79
N LEU A 58 -14.58 7.24 -5.96
CA LEU A 58 -14.74 7.96 -7.22
C LEU A 58 -16.23 8.03 -7.54
N LEU A 59 -16.78 9.23 -7.62
CA LEU A 59 -18.12 9.49 -8.12
C LEU A 59 -18.03 9.90 -9.60
N ILE A 60 -18.79 9.21 -10.45
CA ILE A 60 -18.87 9.42 -11.89
C ILE A 60 -20.27 9.94 -12.19
N LEU A 61 -20.39 11.24 -12.45
CA LEU A 61 -21.65 11.86 -12.84
C LEU A 61 -21.71 11.96 -14.37
N SER A 62 -22.79 11.40 -14.93
CA SER A 62 -23.12 11.46 -16.34
C SER A 62 -24.57 11.90 -16.52
N ASN A 63 -24.95 12.35 -17.72
CA ASN A 63 -26.33 12.77 -17.98
C ASN A 63 -27.34 11.60 -17.92
N ARG A 64 -26.87 10.36 -18.06
CA ARG A 64 -27.72 9.18 -18.08
C ARG A 64 -27.88 8.59 -16.69
N GLU A 65 -26.76 8.32 -16.03
CA GLU A 65 -26.75 7.68 -14.72
C GLU A 65 -25.48 8.04 -13.94
N ASN A 66 -25.65 8.16 -12.63
CA ASN A 66 -24.55 8.40 -11.71
C ASN A 66 -24.06 7.06 -11.17
N SER A 67 -22.76 6.84 -11.20
CA SER A 67 -22.14 5.63 -10.65
C SER A 67 -21.00 5.99 -9.73
N TYR A 68 -20.56 5.05 -8.89
CA TYR A 68 -19.40 5.25 -8.05
C TYR A 68 -18.54 3.99 -7.97
N LYS A 69 -17.25 4.18 -7.69
CA LYS A 69 -16.28 3.13 -7.39
C LYS A 69 -15.62 3.39 -6.05
N ARG A 70 -15.33 2.32 -5.30
CA ARG A 70 -14.68 2.38 -4.00
C ARG A 70 -13.39 1.59 -4.04
N PHE A 71 -12.35 2.15 -3.44
CA PHE A 71 -11.01 1.56 -3.42
C PHE A 71 -10.50 1.57 -1.98
N SER A 72 -10.12 0.40 -1.47
CA SER A 72 -9.45 0.28 -0.17
C SER A 72 -7.95 0.30 -0.42
N VAL A 73 -7.26 1.31 0.07
CA VAL A 73 -5.81 1.46 -0.08
C VAL A 73 -5.17 1.23 1.28
N ASN A 74 -4.30 0.23 1.36
CA ASN A 74 -3.53 -0.08 2.55
C ASN A 74 -2.04 0.14 2.26
N VAL A 75 -1.39 1.00 3.05
CA VAL A 75 0.01 1.33 2.91
C VAL A 75 0.74 0.84 4.15
N TYR A 76 1.83 0.10 3.94
CA TYR A 76 2.62 -0.49 5.02
C TYR A 76 4.00 0.16 5.09
N ALA A 77 4.53 0.31 6.31
CA ALA A 77 5.90 0.73 6.52
C ALA A 77 6.87 -0.40 6.16
N ARG A 78 8.08 -0.05 5.71
CA ARG A 78 9.16 -1.03 5.52
C ARG A 78 9.63 -1.52 6.89
N LEU A 79 9.70 -2.83 7.06
CA LEU A 79 10.29 -3.43 8.25
C LEU A 79 11.82 -3.41 8.14
N PRO A 80 12.56 -3.22 9.26
CA PRO A 80 14.00 -3.39 9.27
C PRO A 80 14.37 -4.83 8.91
N VAL A 81 15.56 -5.00 8.31
CA VAL A 81 16.11 -6.34 8.05
C VAL A 81 16.27 -7.04 9.40
N PRO A 82 15.72 -8.26 9.58
CA PRO A 82 15.85 -8.95 10.85
C PRO A 82 17.32 -9.27 11.13
N VAL A 83 17.80 -8.89 12.32
CA VAL A 83 19.14 -9.25 12.80
C VAL A 83 19.00 -10.55 13.57
N ILE A 84 19.54 -11.64 13.01
CA ILE A 84 19.60 -12.93 13.70
C ILE A 84 20.88 -12.95 14.54
N THR A 85 20.76 -12.68 15.83
CA THR A 85 21.85 -12.88 16.79
C THR A 85 21.74 -14.26 17.41
N ALA A 86 22.68 -15.14 17.07
CA ALA A 86 22.86 -16.40 17.78
C ALA A 86 23.77 -16.15 19.00
N ASN A 87 23.21 -16.08 20.20
CA ASN A 87 24.01 -16.03 21.43
C ASN A 87 24.35 -17.46 21.86
N SER A 88 25.48 -17.99 21.37
CA SER A 88 25.96 -19.33 21.70
C SER A 88 26.84 -19.36 22.96
N SER A 89 26.55 -18.53 23.98
CA SER A 89 27.42 -18.41 25.16
C SER A 89 27.25 -19.50 26.22
N GLN A 90 26.44 -20.55 25.97
CA GLN A 90 26.43 -21.76 26.80
C GLN A 90 26.38 -23.04 25.95
N CYS A 91 27.50 -23.36 25.31
CA CYS A 91 27.79 -24.70 24.83
C CYS A 91 29.05 -25.20 25.54
N SER A 92 28.89 -25.74 26.75
CA SER A 92 29.95 -26.49 27.42
C SER A 92 30.25 -27.73 26.58
N SER A 93 31.45 -27.80 26.02
CA SER A 93 31.89 -28.89 25.15
C SER A 93 31.97 -30.19 25.94
N SER A 94 31.03 -31.12 25.75
CA SER A 94 31.21 -32.51 26.13
C SER A 94 31.40 -33.36 24.87
N SER A 95 32.63 -33.82 24.69
CA SER A 95 33.02 -34.76 23.63
C SER A 95 32.24 -36.06 23.78
N GLY A 96 31.44 -36.43 22.78
CA GLY A 96 30.67 -37.67 22.79
C GLY A 96 30.22 -38.10 21.40
N SER A 97 31.05 -38.95 20.80
CA SER A 97 30.85 -39.90 19.69
C SER A 97 29.65 -39.77 18.73
N SER A 98 29.99 -39.67 17.45
CA SER A 98 29.13 -39.69 16.26
C SER A 98 28.10 -40.83 16.21
N SER A 99 26.86 -40.49 15.85
CA SER A 99 25.90 -41.43 15.26
C SER A 99 25.05 -40.66 14.24
N VAL A 100 25.27 -40.97 12.95
CA VAL A 100 24.57 -40.38 11.80
C VAL A 100 23.14 -40.92 11.76
N SER A 101 22.15 -40.06 11.91
CA SER A 101 20.74 -40.37 11.69
C SER A 101 20.27 -39.81 10.34
N LYS A 102 19.60 -40.69 9.58
CA LYS A 102 19.12 -40.49 8.21
C LYS A 102 18.12 -39.33 8.12
N ILE A 103 18.29 -38.51 7.09
CA ILE A 103 17.39 -37.41 6.70
C ILE A 103 16.08 -38.00 6.15
N PRO A 104 14.89 -37.61 6.67
CA PRO A 104 13.64 -37.75 5.94
C PRO A 104 13.41 -36.54 5.03
N SER A 105 12.95 -36.83 3.82
CA SER A 105 12.60 -35.88 2.76
C SER A 105 11.39 -35.00 3.06
N GLU A 106 11.39 -33.81 2.44
CA GLU A 106 10.30 -32.83 2.29
C GLU A 106 9.87 -32.08 3.57
N THR A 107 9.84 -30.74 3.58
CA THR A 107 8.94 -29.95 2.74
C THR A 107 9.47 -28.51 2.61
N ARG A 108 9.36 -27.93 1.40
CA ARG A 108 9.77 -26.56 1.06
C ARG A 108 8.98 -25.51 1.87
N PRO A 109 9.62 -24.53 2.52
CA PRO A 109 8.96 -23.25 2.75
C PRO A 109 9.28 -22.35 1.56
N HIS A 110 8.33 -22.22 0.65
CA HIS A 110 8.31 -21.12 -0.31
C HIS A 110 8.07 -19.81 0.44
N ILE A 111 9.14 -19.14 0.86
CA ILE A 111 9.05 -17.75 1.31
C ILE A 111 9.00 -16.87 0.06
N TRP A 112 7.81 -16.64 -0.48
CA TRP A 112 7.58 -15.48 -1.32
C TRP A 112 7.36 -14.28 -0.40
N THR A 113 8.42 -13.56 -0.04
CA THR A 113 8.27 -12.18 0.41
C THR A 113 8.40 -11.28 -0.81
N SER A 114 7.29 -11.08 -1.52
CA SER A 114 7.18 -9.96 -2.44
C SER A 114 7.12 -8.68 -1.61
N VAL A 115 8.27 -8.06 -1.37
CA VAL A 115 8.33 -6.70 -0.82
C VAL A 115 7.99 -5.75 -1.96
N ASN A 116 6.70 -5.64 -2.27
CA ASN A 116 6.20 -4.58 -3.12
C ASN A 116 6.29 -3.27 -2.35
N SER A 117 7.45 -2.62 -2.41
CA SER A 117 7.59 -1.22 -2.06
C SER A 117 6.93 -0.37 -3.14
N VAL A 118 5.60 -0.30 -3.14
CA VAL A 118 4.83 0.52 -4.05
C VAL A 118 4.99 1.98 -3.64
N ARG A 119 5.83 2.74 -4.36
CA ARG A 119 5.97 4.20 -4.17
C ARG A 119 4.91 5.01 -4.92
N HIS A 120 3.98 4.33 -5.57
CA HIS A 120 3.04 4.94 -6.50
C HIS A 120 1.80 4.07 -6.60
N VAL A 121 0.67 4.59 -6.11
CA VAL A 121 -0.64 3.95 -6.28
C VAL A 121 -1.42 4.81 -7.26
N GLN A 122 -1.87 4.19 -8.34
CA GLN A 122 -2.89 4.74 -9.24
C GLN A 122 -4.21 4.08 -8.85
N VAL A 123 -5.24 4.90 -8.70
CA VAL A 123 -6.59 4.47 -8.33
C VAL A 123 -7.55 4.76 -9.47
#